data_AF-A0A9R1R3H2-F1
#
_entry.id   AF-A0A9R1R3H2-F1
#
_cell.length_a   1.000
_cell.length_b   1.000
_cell.length_c   1.000
_cell.angle_alpha   90.00
_cell.angle_beta   90.00
_cell.angle_gamma   90.00
#
_symmetry.space_group_name_H-M   'P 1'
#
loop_
_entity.id
_entity.type
_entity.pdbx_description
1 polymer ?
#
loop_
_entity_poly.entity_id
_entity_poly.type
_entity_poly.pdbx_seq_one_letter_code
_entity_poly.pdbx_strand_id
1 'polypeptide(L)'
;MASTHGRPEAPPMTLLTLPEELHEEVLLRLPAAADLARASITRVSFRRLVTDHRFFRRFCFHFRARQPPPPLGIVSHRSHRYLPLLQLAQPPHPSAAVASTFAGSHAADFSCSFIPSAERWQVRDLRDGRVLLSGVPEGSKFCCRVLARYLAVCDPCTGATPCCLPSPTTSPL
;
A
#
# COMPACT_ATOMS: atom_id res chain seq x y z
N MET A 1 35.80 61.67 4.87
CA MET A 1 36.17 60.24 4.89
C MET A 1 34.99 59.46 5.46
N ALA A 2 34.18 58.82 4.61
CA ALA A 2 33.03 58.03 5.06
C ALA A 2 33.45 56.56 5.13
N SER A 3 33.43 56.00 6.34
CA SER A 3 33.75 54.59 6.62
C SER A 3 32.50 53.76 6.36
N THR A 4 32.50 52.98 5.27
CA THR A 4 31.44 52.00 4.99
C THR A 4 31.65 50.78 5.89
N HIS A 5 30.80 50.66 6.90
CA HIS A 5 30.67 49.41 7.67
C HIS A 5 30.19 48.30 6.72
N GLY A 6 31.05 47.30 6.49
CA GLY A 6 30.68 46.09 5.76
C GLY A 6 29.54 45.38 6.48
N ARG A 7 28.40 45.24 5.81
CA ARG A 7 27.30 44.38 6.24
C ARG A 7 27.84 42.95 6.38
N PRO A 8 27.68 42.26 7.52
CA PRO A 8 28.04 40.85 7.61
C PRO A 8 27.15 40.08 6.64
N GLU A 9 27.73 39.56 5.57
CA GLU A 9 27.04 38.64 4.68
C GLU A 9 26.83 37.35 5.47
N ALA A 10 25.58 37.04 5.81
CA ALA A 10 25.27 35.77 6.44
C ALA A 10 25.69 34.64 5.49
N PRO A 11 26.44 33.62 5.94
CA PRO A 11 26.92 32.57 5.06
C PRO A 11 25.75 31.91 4.33
N PRO A 12 25.89 31.56 3.04
CA PRO A 12 24.80 30.97 2.27
C PRO A 12 24.32 29.70 2.95
N MET A 13 23.09 29.76 3.48
CA MET A 13 22.46 28.65 4.17
C MET A 13 22.13 27.58 3.12
N THR A 14 23.01 26.60 2.98
CA THR A 14 22.81 25.49 2.05
C THR A 14 22.07 24.37 2.77
N LEU A 15 21.34 23.54 2.02
CA LEU A 15 20.77 22.30 2.57
C LEU A 15 21.85 21.35 3.15
N LEU A 16 23.14 21.64 2.99
CA LEU A 16 24.26 20.93 3.64
C LEU A 16 24.39 21.26 5.12
N THR A 17 23.95 22.45 5.54
CA THR A 17 24.09 22.99 6.91
C THR A 17 22.81 22.87 7.74
N LEU A 18 21.73 22.34 7.16
CA LEU A 18 20.48 22.11 7.87
C LEU A 18 20.62 20.92 8.85
N PRO A 19 20.01 20.98 10.05
CA PRO A 19 19.79 19.83 10.92
C PRO A 19 19.09 18.68 10.20
N GLU A 20 19.38 17.44 10.63
CA GLU A 20 18.88 16.21 10.00
C GLU A 20 17.33 16.12 10.06
N GLU A 21 16.72 16.68 11.09
CA GLU A 21 15.27 16.76 11.27
C GLU A 21 14.58 17.56 10.15
N LEU A 22 15.25 18.61 9.67
CA LEU A 22 14.73 19.43 8.57
C LEU A 22 14.96 18.77 7.20
N HIS A 23 15.95 17.88 7.08
CA HIS A 23 16.13 17.08 5.86
C HIS A 23 15.00 16.06 5.68
N GLU A 24 14.58 15.39 6.76
CA GLU A 24 13.42 14.51 6.72
C GLU A 24 12.19 15.24 6.21
N GLU A 25 11.92 16.44 6.73
CA GLU A 25 10.80 17.27 6.32
C GLU A 25 10.82 17.69 4.86
N VAL A 26 12.00 17.94 4.29
CA VAL A 26 12.17 18.24 2.86
C VAL A 26 11.93 16.98 2.03
N LEU A 27 12.54 15.85 2.41
CA LEU A 27 12.40 14.59 1.68
C LEU A 27 10.96 14.05 1.74
N LEU A 28 10.25 14.24 2.85
CA LEU A 28 8.83 13.89 3.00
C LEU A 28 7.91 14.70 2.08
N ARG A 29 8.34 15.89 1.65
CA ARG A 29 7.54 16.75 0.77
C ARG A 29 7.74 16.46 -0.72
N LEU A 30 8.70 15.59 -1.10
CA LEU A 30 8.96 15.25 -2.49
C LEU A 30 7.72 14.64 -3.18
N PRO A 31 7.42 15.05 -4.43
CA PRO A 31 6.20 14.65 -5.12
C PRO A 31 6.29 13.25 -5.77
N ALA A 32 7.49 12.67 -5.89
CA ALA A 32 7.69 11.36 -6.51
C ALA A 32 8.74 10.50 -5.78
N ALA A 33 8.54 9.18 -5.78
CA ALA A 33 9.53 8.24 -5.26
C ALA A 33 10.87 8.29 -6.03
N ALA A 34 10.84 8.64 -7.31
CA ALA A 34 12.06 8.83 -8.11
C ALA A 34 12.91 10.01 -7.60
N ASP A 35 12.29 11.07 -7.08
CA ASP A 35 13.02 12.20 -6.50
C ASP A 35 13.71 11.79 -5.21
N LEU A 36 13.04 10.97 -4.40
CA LEU A 36 13.60 10.41 -3.18
C LEU A 36 14.82 9.51 -3.48
N ALA A 37 14.72 8.69 -4.54
CA ALA A 37 15.83 7.88 -5.02
C ALA A 37 17.00 8.73 -5.52
N ARG A 38 16.75 9.83 -6.23
CA ARG A 38 17.81 10.76 -6.64
C ARG A 38 18.46 11.43 -5.44
N ALA A 39 17.67 11.89 -4.47
CA ALA A 39 18.18 12.50 -3.25
C ALA A 39 19.08 11.54 -2.46
N SER A 40 18.70 10.26 -2.34
CA SER A 40 19.51 9.26 -1.63
C SER A 40 20.89 9.02 -2.26
N ILE A 41 21.04 9.25 -3.57
CA ILE A 41 22.31 9.13 -4.28
C ILE A 41 23.21 10.36 -4.02
N THR A 42 22.63 11.53 -3.73
CA THR A 42 23.41 12.75 -3.52
C THR A 42 24.25 12.73 -2.24
N ARG A 43 23.76 12.08 -1.17
CA ARG A 43 24.42 12.09 0.15
C ARG A 43 24.19 10.81 0.95
N VAL A 44 25.20 10.45 1.74
CA VAL A 44 25.14 9.32 2.66
C VAL A 44 24.05 9.51 3.73
N SER A 45 23.84 10.73 4.25
CA SER A 45 22.77 11.00 5.22
C SER A 45 21.39 10.77 4.63
N PHE A 46 21.11 11.27 3.42
CA PHE A 46 19.85 11.01 2.74
C PHE A 46 19.65 9.53 2.44
N ARG A 47 20.71 8.82 2.06
CA ARG A 47 20.65 7.36 1.90
C ARG A 47 20.24 6.67 3.19
N ARG A 48 20.84 7.05 4.32
CA ARG A 48 20.51 6.50 5.65
C ARG A 48 19.06 6.76 6.02
N LEU A 49 18.57 7.98 5.85
CA LEU A 49 17.16 8.34 6.08
C LEU A 49 16.21 7.54 5.19
N VAL A 50 16.50 7.41 3.90
CA VAL A 50 15.65 6.64 2.97
C VAL A 50 15.61 5.15 3.33
N THR A 51 16.71 4.60 3.83
CA THR A 51 16.76 3.22 4.33
C THR A 51 16.14 3.04 5.72
N ASP A 52 15.90 4.13 6.45
CA ASP A 52 15.23 4.05 7.75
C ASP A 52 13.75 3.68 7.59
N HIS A 53 13.35 2.64 8.31
CA HIS A 53 12.04 2.04 8.16
C HIS A 53 10.90 2.95 8.65
N ARG A 54 11.16 3.84 9.62
CA ARG A 54 10.18 4.79 10.15
C ARG A 54 9.98 5.94 9.16
N PHE A 55 11.06 6.51 8.66
CA PHE A 55 11.02 7.54 7.62
C PHE A 55 10.32 7.03 6.37
N PHE A 56 10.70 5.85 5.85
CA PHE A 56 10.10 5.29 4.65
C PHE A 56 8.59 5.05 4.81
N ARG A 57 8.14 4.54 5.96
CA ARG A 57 6.71 4.39 6.26
C ARG A 57 5.98 5.73 6.27
N ARG A 58 6.58 6.76 6.88
CA ARG A 58 6.01 8.12 6.92
C ARG A 58 5.95 8.75 5.53
N PHE A 59 7.00 8.60 4.73
CA PHE A 59 7.02 9.02 3.33
C PHE A 59 5.92 8.33 2.54
N CYS A 60 5.81 6.99 2.60
CA CYS A 60 4.78 6.23 1.91
C CYS A 60 3.36 6.66 2.35
N PHE A 61 3.15 6.92 3.65
CA PHE A 61 1.88 7.42 4.16
C PHE A 61 1.53 8.79 3.58
N HIS A 62 2.45 9.77 3.67
CA HIS A 62 2.23 11.09 3.10
C HIS A 62 2.04 11.07 1.59
N PHE A 63 2.81 10.25 0.88
CA PHE A 63 2.71 10.09 -0.57
C PHE A 63 1.32 9.55 -0.96
N ARG A 64 0.85 8.48 -0.32
CA ARG A 64 -0.48 7.89 -0.58
C ARG A 64 -1.63 8.84 -0.25
N ALA A 65 -1.48 9.65 0.80
CA ALA A 65 -2.49 10.64 1.16
C ALA A 65 -2.63 11.74 0.09
N ARG A 66 -1.52 12.11 -0.58
CA ARG A 66 -1.51 13.11 -1.66
C ARG A 66 -1.82 12.53 -3.03
N GLN A 67 -1.51 11.25 -3.23
CA GLN A 67 -1.64 10.53 -4.49
C GLN A 67 -2.37 9.21 -4.19
N PRO A 68 -3.71 9.22 -4.19
CA PRO A 68 -4.48 7.99 -4.05
C PRO A 68 -4.00 6.99 -5.11
N PRO A 69 -3.68 5.74 -4.74
CA PRO A 69 -3.23 4.76 -5.71
C PRO A 69 -4.31 4.59 -6.80
N PRO A 70 -3.91 4.55 -8.09
CA PRO A 70 -4.87 4.45 -9.18
C PRO A 70 -5.70 3.16 -9.01
N PRO A 71 -7.03 3.23 -9.18
CA PRO A 71 -7.87 2.04 -9.06
C PRO A 71 -7.51 1.04 -10.17
N LEU A 72 -7.17 -0.19 -9.80
CA LEU A 72 -6.81 -1.24 -10.75
C LEU A 72 -8.03 -1.81 -11.49
N GLY A 73 -9.22 -1.72 -10.91
CA GLY A 73 -10.43 -2.29 -11.46
C GLY A 73 -11.58 -2.31 -10.46
N ILE A 74 -12.68 -2.95 -10.86
CA ILE A 74 -13.86 -3.17 -10.01
C ILE A 74 -14.02 -4.66 -9.71
N VAL A 75 -14.48 -4.95 -8.49
CA VAL A 75 -14.77 -6.30 -8.03
C VAL A 75 -16.26 -6.54 -8.19
N SER A 76 -16.63 -7.44 -9.10
CA SER A 76 -18.03 -7.81 -9.32
C SER A 76 -18.35 -9.14 -8.62
N HIS A 77 -19.32 -9.14 -7.71
CA HIS A 77 -19.82 -10.34 -7.07
C HIS A 77 -20.97 -10.95 -7.89
N ARG A 78 -20.65 -11.79 -8.88
CA ARG A 78 -21.69 -12.58 -9.58
C ARG A 78 -22.11 -13.75 -8.68
N SER A 79 -23.39 -13.76 -8.32
CA SER A 79 -24.05 -14.55 -7.27
C SER A 79 -23.99 -16.09 -7.37
N HIS A 80 -23.12 -16.66 -8.20
CA HIS A 80 -23.11 -18.09 -8.50
C HIS A 80 -21.71 -18.69 -8.71
N ARG A 81 -20.64 -17.87 -8.69
CA ARG A 81 -19.27 -18.36 -8.59
C ARG A 81 -18.66 -17.73 -7.34
N TYR A 82 -18.13 -18.57 -6.46
CA TYR A 82 -17.43 -18.19 -5.22
C TYR A 82 -16.12 -17.41 -5.45
N LEU A 83 -15.86 -16.98 -6.69
CA LEU A 83 -14.70 -16.21 -7.09
C LEU A 83 -15.15 -14.81 -7.54
N PRO A 84 -14.56 -13.73 -7.01
CA PRO A 84 -14.81 -12.41 -7.57
C PRO A 84 -14.39 -12.38 -9.03
N LEU A 85 -15.19 -11.73 -9.87
CA LEU A 85 -14.69 -11.30 -11.16
C LEU A 85 -14.03 -9.94 -10.96
N LEU A 86 -12.70 -9.92 -10.98
CA LEU A 86 -11.95 -8.67 -11.10
C LEU A 86 -12.04 -8.20 -12.54
N GLN A 87 -12.71 -7.07 -12.74
CA GLN A 87 -12.69 -6.37 -14.00
C GLN A 87 -11.64 -5.27 -13.91
N LEU A 88 -10.45 -5.56 -14.42
CA LEU A 88 -9.35 -4.61 -14.52
C LEU A 88 -9.75 -3.41 -15.39
N ALA A 89 -9.23 -2.24 -15.06
CA ALA A 89 -9.42 -1.03 -15.86
C ALA A 89 -8.92 -1.28 -17.30
N GLN A 90 -9.75 -0.96 -18.28
CA GLN A 90 -9.42 -1.11 -19.71
C GLN A 90 -9.29 0.27 -20.37
N PRO A 91 -8.55 0.38 -21.49
CA PRO A 91 -8.49 1.63 -22.25
C PRO A 91 -9.91 2.13 -22.61
N PRO A 92 -10.17 3.46 -22.57
CA PRO A 92 -9.22 4.55 -22.41
C PRO A 92 -8.97 4.99 -20.94
N HIS A 93 -9.30 4.17 -19.94
CA HIS A 93 -9.16 4.55 -18.53
C HIS A 93 -7.69 4.84 -18.16
N PRO A 94 -7.38 5.91 -17.40
CA PRO A 94 -6.00 6.30 -17.07
C PRO A 94 -5.22 5.21 -16.31
N SER A 95 -5.92 4.38 -15.54
CA SER A 95 -5.32 3.26 -14.81
C SER A 95 -5.12 2.00 -15.66
N ALA A 96 -5.52 1.97 -16.94
CA ALA A 96 -5.47 0.76 -17.78
C ALA A 96 -4.06 0.22 -17.97
N ALA A 97 -3.06 1.09 -18.12
CA ALA A 97 -1.65 0.68 -18.24
C ALA A 97 -1.11 0.05 -16.95
N VAL A 98 -1.58 0.51 -15.79
CA VAL A 98 -1.21 -0.10 -14.50
C VAL A 98 -1.99 -1.38 -14.27
N ALA A 99 -3.27 -1.43 -14.66
CA ALA A 99 -4.10 -2.61 -14.50
C ALA A 99 -3.63 -3.77 -15.40
N SER A 100 -3.14 -3.49 -16.62
CA SER A 100 -2.66 -4.52 -17.55
C SER A 100 -1.43 -5.28 -17.05
N THR A 101 -0.60 -4.68 -16.19
CA THR A 101 0.53 -5.39 -15.57
C THR A 101 0.08 -6.55 -14.68
N PHE A 102 -1.17 -6.50 -14.18
CA PHE A 102 -1.78 -7.52 -13.33
C PHE A 102 -2.66 -8.52 -14.08
N ALA A 103 -2.84 -8.36 -15.39
CA ALA A 103 -3.71 -9.24 -16.20
C ALA A 103 -3.08 -10.61 -16.52
N GLY A 104 -1.79 -10.81 -16.23
CA GLY A 104 -1.06 -12.06 -16.50
C GLY A 104 -1.13 -13.08 -15.36
N SER A 105 -1.06 -14.37 -15.69
CA SER A 105 -1.18 -15.52 -14.77
C SER A 105 -0.11 -15.62 -13.68
N HIS A 106 0.93 -14.77 -13.72
CA HIS A 106 2.05 -14.77 -12.78
C HIS A 106 2.23 -13.45 -12.01
N ALA A 107 1.41 -12.43 -12.28
CA ALA A 107 1.60 -11.11 -11.70
C ALA A 107 0.92 -10.94 -10.34
N ALA A 108 -0.29 -11.48 -10.17
CA ALA A 108 -1.00 -11.51 -8.91
C ALA A 108 -2.13 -12.55 -8.93
N ASP A 109 -2.24 -13.37 -7.88
CA ASP A 109 -3.34 -14.32 -7.73
C ASP A 109 -4.45 -13.74 -6.84
N PHE A 110 -5.36 -13.00 -7.45
CA PHE A 110 -6.53 -12.46 -6.76
C PHE A 110 -7.63 -13.50 -6.49
N SER A 111 -7.53 -14.70 -7.08
CA SER A 111 -8.41 -15.82 -6.73
C SER A 111 -8.06 -16.43 -5.37
N CYS A 112 -6.90 -16.03 -4.81
CA CYS A 112 -6.39 -16.49 -3.52
C CYS A 112 -6.29 -18.03 -3.45
N SER A 113 -5.85 -18.67 -4.55
CA SER A 113 -5.72 -20.13 -4.65
C SER A 113 -4.68 -20.71 -3.70
N PHE A 114 -3.78 -19.87 -3.18
CA PHE A 114 -2.82 -20.23 -2.13
C PHE A 114 -3.45 -20.46 -0.76
N ILE A 115 -4.73 -20.15 -0.57
CA ILE A 115 -5.42 -20.35 0.71
C ILE A 115 -6.03 -21.75 0.76
N PRO A 116 -5.75 -22.53 1.82
CA PRO A 116 -6.38 -23.82 2.01
C PRO A 116 -7.90 -23.68 2.03
N SER A 117 -8.61 -24.61 1.37
CA SER A 117 -10.08 -24.62 1.28
C SER A 117 -10.67 -23.31 0.71
N ALA A 118 -10.08 -22.81 -0.39
CA ALA A 118 -10.49 -21.58 -1.08
C ALA A 118 -12.00 -21.47 -1.35
N GLU A 119 -12.69 -22.60 -1.54
CA GLU A 119 -14.14 -22.69 -1.71
C GLU A 119 -14.96 -22.16 -0.52
N ARG A 120 -14.34 -22.02 0.66
CA ARG A 120 -14.98 -21.55 1.89
C ARG A 120 -14.76 -20.08 2.16
N TRP A 121 -13.93 -19.41 1.37
CA TRP A 121 -13.60 -18.02 1.53
C TRP A 121 -14.39 -17.17 0.54
N GLN A 122 -14.91 -16.04 1.00
CA GLN A 122 -15.51 -15.02 0.16
C GLN A 122 -14.68 -13.75 0.20
N VAL A 123 -14.39 -13.21 -0.97
CA VAL A 123 -13.81 -11.86 -1.10
C VAL A 123 -14.84 -10.83 -0.63
N ARG A 124 -14.44 -10.03 0.36
CA ARG A 124 -15.24 -8.94 0.92
C ARG A 124 -14.79 -7.59 0.42
N ASP A 125 -13.48 -7.40 0.30
CA ASP A 125 -12.92 -6.10 -0.05
C ASP A 125 -11.55 -6.25 -0.73
N LEU A 126 -11.20 -5.29 -1.57
CA LEU A 126 -9.85 -5.12 -2.10
C LEU A 126 -9.37 -3.69 -1.84
N ARG A 127 -8.35 -3.54 -0.98
CA ARG A 127 -7.79 -2.24 -0.62
C ARG A 127 -6.29 -2.30 -0.54
N ASP A 128 -5.63 -1.23 -1.00
CA ASP A 128 -4.18 -1.08 -0.93
C ASP A 128 -3.40 -2.28 -1.53
N GLY A 129 -3.98 -2.94 -2.54
CA GLY A 129 -3.40 -4.14 -3.14
C GLY A 129 -3.55 -5.41 -2.30
N ARG A 130 -4.38 -5.42 -1.26
CA ARG A 130 -4.69 -6.59 -0.43
C ARG A 130 -6.13 -7.02 -0.60
N VAL A 131 -6.37 -8.32 -0.46
CA VAL A 131 -7.70 -8.95 -0.49
C VAL A 131 -8.13 -9.26 0.93
N LEU A 132 -9.28 -8.73 1.35
CA LEU A 132 -9.96 -9.12 2.58
C LEU A 132 -10.92 -10.26 2.26
N LEU A 133 -10.77 -11.35 2.99
CA LEU A 133 -11.57 -12.55 2.86
C LEU A 133 -12.32 -12.83 4.15
N SER A 134 -13.50 -13.41 4.02
CA SER A 134 -14.26 -13.93 5.14
C SER A 134 -14.58 -15.41 4.92
N GLY A 135 -14.27 -16.24 5.90
CA GLY A 135 -14.50 -17.69 5.89
C GLY A 135 -15.53 -18.14 6.93
N VAL A 136 -16.07 -19.33 6.71
CA VAL A 136 -17.04 -19.98 7.61
C VAL A 136 -16.39 -21.26 8.20
N PRO A 137 -16.55 -21.56 9.50
CA PRO A 137 -15.93 -22.73 10.12
C PRO A 137 -16.25 -24.07 9.46
N GLU A 138 -15.31 -25.01 9.58
CA GLU A 138 -15.53 -26.42 9.26
C GLU A 138 -16.79 -26.98 9.94
N GLY A 139 -17.64 -27.68 9.17
CA GLY A 139 -18.87 -28.30 9.67
C GLY A 139 -20.10 -27.39 9.71
N SER A 140 -19.99 -26.11 9.37
CA SER A 140 -21.14 -25.21 9.30
C SER A 140 -21.75 -25.14 7.89
N LYS A 141 -23.08 -25.03 7.79
CA LYS A 141 -23.75 -24.84 6.50
C LYS A 141 -23.43 -23.44 5.99
N PHE A 142 -22.80 -23.37 4.82
CA PHE A 142 -22.43 -22.13 4.17
C PHE A 142 -23.70 -21.36 3.76
N CYS A 143 -24.06 -20.35 4.54
CA CYS A 143 -25.14 -19.42 4.22
C CYS A 143 -24.55 -18.02 4.19
N CYS A 144 -24.80 -17.24 3.13
CA CYS A 144 -24.35 -15.84 3.01
C CYS A 144 -24.84 -14.92 4.14
N ARG A 145 -25.72 -15.40 5.04
CA ARG A 145 -26.23 -14.72 6.23
C ARG A 145 -25.58 -15.17 7.55
N VAL A 146 -24.71 -16.19 7.54
CA VAL A 146 -23.96 -16.59 8.74
C VAL A 146 -22.85 -15.58 8.96
N LEU A 147 -22.78 -15.00 10.16
CA LEU A 147 -21.69 -14.13 10.57
C LEU A 147 -20.37 -14.87 10.35
N ALA A 148 -19.59 -14.41 9.37
CA ALA A 148 -18.28 -14.98 9.11
C ALA A 148 -17.44 -14.91 10.38
N ARG A 149 -16.91 -16.05 10.80
CA ARG A 149 -16.11 -16.17 12.05
C ARG A 149 -14.61 -16.12 11.79
N TYR A 150 -14.19 -16.18 10.53
CA TYR A 150 -12.79 -16.04 10.16
C TYR A 150 -12.59 -14.92 9.17
N LEU A 151 -11.61 -14.06 9.43
CA LEU A 151 -11.16 -13.04 8.51
C LEU A 151 -9.71 -13.33 8.14
N ALA A 152 -9.39 -13.19 6.86
CA ALA A 152 -8.02 -13.29 6.37
C ALA A 152 -7.71 -12.08 5.49
N VAL A 153 -6.53 -11.52 5.65
CA VAL A 153 -5.99 -10.51 4.75
C VAL A 153 -4.85 -11.13 3.98
N CYS A 154 -4.90 -11.01 2.65
CA CYS A 154 -3.94 -11.62 1.76
C CYS A 154 -3.33 -10.58 0.83
N ASP A 155 -2.07 -10.79 0.46
CA ASP A 155 -1.40 -10.02 -0.56
C ASP A 155 -1.27 -10.90 -1.83
N PRO A 156 -2.11 -10.65 -2.85
CA PRO A 156 -2.15 -11.44 -4.08
C PRO A 156 -0.87 -11.30 -4.91
N CYS A 157 -0.06 -10.26 -4.68
CA CYS A 157 1.19 -10.00 -5.39
C CYS A 157 2.37 -10.81 -4.82
N THR A 158 2.33 -11.16 -3.53
CA THR A 158 3.41 -11.91 -2.87
C THR A 158 3.07 -13.37 -2.66
N GLY A 159 1.79 -13.75 -2.73
CA GLY A 159 1.33 -15.11 -2.43
C GLY A 159 1.62 -15.53 -0.99
N ALA A 160 1.94 -14.57 -0.12
CA ALA A 160 2.35 -14.83 1.25
C ALA A 160 1.16 -15.37 2.06
N THR A 161 1.48 -16.21 3.05
CA THR A 161 0.49 -16.83 3.95
C THR A 161 -0.47 -15.79 4.52
N PRO A 162 -1.80 -16.03 4.43
CA PRO A 162 -2.79 -15.10 4.94
C PRO A 162 -2.56 -14.79 6.41
N CYS A 163 -2.64 -13.51 6.79
CA CYS A 163 -2.78 -13.14 8.19
C CYS A 163 -4.22 -13.48 8.61
N CYS A 164 -4.42 -14.68 9.14
CA CYS A 164 -5.68 -15.07 9.75
C CYS A 164 -5.88 -14.25 11.02
N LEU A 165 -6.91 -13.40 11.04
CA LEU A 165 -7.32 -12.70 12.24
C LEU A 165 -8.24 -13.64 13.04
N PRO A 166 -7.90 -13.96 14.30
CA PRO A 166 -8.84 -14.68 15.15
C PRO A 166 -10.08 -13.82 15.38
N SER A 167 -11.26 -14.43 15.37
CA SER A 167 -12.51 -13.74 15.72
C SER A 167 -12.42 -13.14 17.12
N PRO A 168 -13.00 -11.95 17.38
CA PRO A 168 -13.33 -11.56 18.74
C PRO A 168 -14.31 -12.60 19.30
N THR A 169 -13.85 -13.38 20.27
CA THR A 169 -14.64 -14.40 20.94
C THR A 169 -15.80 -13.70 21.66
N THR A 170 -17.01 -13.79 21.13
CA THR A 170 -18.20 -13.49 21.93
C THR A 170 -18.42 -14.66 22.87
N SER A 171 -17.96 -14.53 24.11
CA SER A 171 -18.28 -15.47 25.18
C SER A 171 -19.79 -15.53 25.37
N PRO A 172 -20.42 -16.73 25.41
CA PRO A 172 -21.79 -16.84 25.86
C PRO A 172 -21.82 -16.69 27.40
N LEU A 173 -22.69 -15.81 27.88
CA LEU A 173 -23.19 -15.80 29.26
C LEU A 173 -24.30 -16.85 29.39
#